data_AF-A0A9D8FUC0-F1
#
_entry.id   AF-A0A9D8FUC0-F1
#
_cell.length_a   1.000
_cell.length_b   1.000
_cell.length_c   1.000
_cell.angle_alpha   90.00
_cell.angle_beta   90.00
_cell.angle_gamma   90.00
#
_symmetry.space_group_name_H-M   'P 1'
#
loop_
_entity.id
_entity.type
_entity.pdbx_description
1 polymer ?
#
loop_
_entity_poly.entity_id
_entity_poly.type
_entity_poly.pdbx_seq_one_letter_code
_entity_poly.pdbx_strand_id
1 'polypeptide(L)'
;MGASGCQNDQAVSSAELRALGPQRVFSGRNLAQVAFPLGGIGTGSVSLAGTGALVDWEIFNRPNIGAVMPYSFFTLWAQAEGKPPVTKVVQSPTLPPFSGQGEVNFRGVGFGVSRENGAGLPHFQSATFHGEVPLAWIDFADAQMPVEARLEAYNPFIPLNDRDSGLPVASFHLHLRNPGDETVRVSLAANLYNAVGYPGEGPFSGSTLGLATNTFVDRGGIRGLYMTSDRYPADDPKFGSLALSTPWEDVDHQTCWFRGGWYDALHKFWDEFSVTGTLQERTYETPSPDGQGDVGSIVLK
;
A
#
# COMPACT_ATOMS: atom_id res chain seq x y z
N MET A 1 47.46 20.21 -19.38
CA MET A 1 46.20 20.93 -19.08
C MET A 1 45.52 21.23 -20.39
N GLY A 2 44.47 20.49 -20.73
CA GLY A 2 43.64 20.71 -21.90
C GLY A 2 42.21 20.34 -21.53
N ALA A 3 41.37 21.35 -21.34
CA ALA A 3 39.98 21.19 -21.00
C ALA A 3 39.20 20.63 -22.20
N SER A 4 38.59 19.46 -22.03
CA SER A 4 37.53 18.99 -22.91
C SER A 4 36.21 19.57 -22.41
N GLY A 5 35.90 20.80 -22.83
CA GLY A 5 34.61 21.42 -22.56
C GLY A 5 33.49 20.63 -23.22
N CYS A 6 32.45 20.29 -22.46
CA CYS A 6 31.18 19.82 -23.01
C CYS A 6 30.59 20.95 -23.86
N GLN A 7 30.72 20.83 -25.18
CA GLN A 7 29.92 21.62 -26.13
C GLN A 7 28.58 20.90 -26.28
N ASN A 8 27.54 21.38 -25.61
CA ASN A 8 26.17 20.99 -25.91
C ASN A 8 25.26 22.22 -25.78
N ASP A 9 25.58 23.28 -26.53
CA ASP A 9 24.73 24.46 -26.75
C ASP A 9 23.88 24.27 -28.03
N GLN A 10 23.14 23.17 -28.13
CA GLN A 10 22.03 23.14 -29.10
C GLN A 10 20.79 23.74 -28.45
N ALA A 11 20.40 24.92 -28.94
CA ALA A 11 19.18 25.58 -28.54
C ALA A 11 17.97 24.68 -28.87
N VAL A 12 17.22 24.28 -27.84
CA VAL A 12 15.98 23.52 -27.98
C VAL A 12 15.00 24.30 -28.84
N SER A 13 14.49 23.70 -29.92
CA SER A 13 13.55 24.36 -30.84
C SER A 13 12.19 24.61 -30.18
N SER A 14 11.43 25.59 -30.69
CA SER A 14 10.05 25.82 -30.22
C SER A 14 9.14 24.60 -30.44
N ALA A 15 9.48 23.72 -31.38
CA ALA A 15 8.75 22.48 -31.62
C ALA A 15 9.06 21.45 -30.52
N GLU A 16 10.33 21.29 -30.15
CA GLU A 16 10.75 20.41 -29.05
C GLU A 16 10.22 20.89 -27.69
N LEU A 17 10.19 22.19 -27.44
CA LEU A 17 9.60 22.77 -26.21
C LEU A 17 8.09 22.52 -26.07
N ARG A 18 7.37 22.34 -27.19
CA ARG A 18 5.92 22.12 -27.21
C ARG A 18 5.54 20.66 -27.43
N ALA A 19 6.52 19.80 -27.74
CA ALA A 19 6.30 18.38 -27.88
C ALA A 19 6.11 17.80 -26.47
N LEU A 20 4.94 17.21 -26.22
CA LEU A 20 4.65 16.52 -24.95
C LEU A 20 5.49 15.24 -24.79
N GLY A 21 6.07 14.74 -25.88
CA GLY A 21 6.85 13.50 -25.91
C GLY A 21 5.99 12.26 -25.62
N PRO A 22 6.57 11.06 -25.67
CA PRO A 22 5.91 9.87 -25.13
C PRO A 22 5.81 10.00 -23.60
N GLN A 23 4.76 9.40 -23.03
CA GLN A 23 4.61 9.28 -21.59
C GLN A 23 5.86 8.66 -20.96
N ARG A 24 6.34 9.25 -19.87
CA ARG A 24 7.53 8.74 -19.19
C ARG A 24 7.18 7.49 -18.40
N VAL A 25 7.95 6.44 -18.65
CA VAL A 25 7.82 5.14 -18.03
C VAL A 25 9.08 4.84 -17.21
N PHE A 26 8.90 4.37 -15.97
CA PHE A 26 9.97 4.01 -15.06
C PHE A 26 9.98 2.50 -14.83
N SER A 27 11.16 1.90 -14.84
CA SER A 27 11.36 0.47 -14.59
C SER A 27 12.76 0.21 -14.01
N GLY A 28 12.98 -1.01 -13.51
CA GLY A 28 14.24 -1.43 -12.91
C GLY A 28 14.69 -0.49 -11.80
N ARG A 29 15.96 -0.06 -11.82
CA ARG A 29 16.53 0.81 -10.77
C ARG A 29 15.84 2.17 -10.64
N ASN A 30 15.16 2.65 -11.69
CA ASN A 30 14.53 3.96 -11.66
C ASN A 30 13.29 3.97 -10.76
N LEU A 31 12.68 2.81 -10.49
CA LEU A 31 11.56 2.69 -9.55
C LEU A 31 11.95 3.09 -8.13
N ALA A 32 13.23 2.99 -7.76
CA ALA A 32 13.74 3.41 -6.45
C ALA A 32 13.64 4.93 -6.22
N GLN A 33 13.34 5.71 -7.26
CA GLN A 33 13.24 7.17 -7.21
C GLN A 33 11.80 7.66 -7.37
N VAL A 34 10.83 6.75 -7.41
CA VAL A 34 9.41 7.08 -7.56
C VAL A 34 8.74 6.99 -6.19
N ALA A 35 8.14 8.11 -5.78
CA ALA A 35 7.18 8.22 -4.68
C ALA A 35 6.06 9.16 -5.14
N PHE A 36 4.92 8.58 -5.52
CA PHE A 36 3.79 9.33 -6.09
C PHE A 36 2.77 9.63 -4.99
N PRO A 37 2.54 10.90 -4.63
CA PRO A 37 1.68 11.24 -3.49
C PRO A 37 0.20 10.97 -3.81
N LEU A 38 -0.48 10.30 -2.89
CA LEU A 38 -1.93 10.11 -2.91
C LEU A 38 -2.52 10.77 -1.66
N GLY A 39 -3.29 11.84 -1.86
CA GLY A 39 -3.94 12.57 -0.78
C GLY A 39 -4.49 13.91 -1.26
N GLY A 40 -5.63 14.31 -0.70
CA GLY A 40 -6.25 15.59 -0.99
C GLY A 40 -5.45 16.78 -0.48
N ILE A 41 -5.84 17.97 -0.91
CA ILE A 41 -5.21 19.23 -0.51
C ILE A 41 -5.36 19.41 1.01
N GLY A 42 -4.23 19.44 1.73
CA GLY A 42 -4.19 19.68 3.17
C GLY A 42 -4.60 18.50 4.06
N THR A 43 -4.76 17.30 3.50
CA THR A 43 -5.22 16.12 4.25
C THR A 43 -4.10 15.21 4.75
N GLY A 44 -2.85 15.51 4.40
CA GLY A 44 -1.77 14.53 4.42
C GLY A 44 -1.84 13.58 3.22
N SER A 45 -0.80 12.76 3.06
CA SER A 45 -0.64 11.86 1.91
C SER A 45 -0.07 10.50 2.29
N VAL A 46 -0.27 9.54 1.40
CA VAL A 46 0.45 8.27 1.35
C VAL A 46 1.11 8.19 -0.02
N SER A 47 2.41 7.93 -0.08
CA SER A 47 3.12 7.77 -1.35
C SER A 47 2.99 6.36 -1.90
N LEU A 48 2.69 6.24 -3.20
CA LEU A 48 2.84 5.02 -3.97
C LEU A 48 4.27 4.95 -4.54
N ALA A 49 5.08 4.03 -4.03
CA ALA A 49 6.42 3.79 -4.53
C ALA A 49 6.38 3.17 -5.94
N GLY A 50 7.46 3.32 -6.71
CA GLY A 50 7.55 2.71 -8.05
C GLY A 50 7.43 1.19 -8.07
N THR A 51 7.72 0.52 -6.93
CA THR A 51 7.54 -0.92 -6.76
C THR A 51 6.10 -1.33 -6.43
N GLY A 52 5.20 -0.39 -6.16
CA GLY A 52 3.84 -0.63 -5.68
C GLY A 52 3.67 -0.59 -4.16
N ALA A 53 4.74 -0.39 -3.40
CA ALA A 53 4.67 -0.27 -1.94
C ALA A 53 3.98 1.04 -1.53
N LEU A 54 3.22 1.01 -0.43
CA LEU A 54 2.69 2.21 0.22
C LEU A 54 3.70 2.71 1.26
N VAL A 55 4.25 3.89 1.04
CA VAL A 55 5.32 4.52 1.83
C VAL A 55 4.96 5.96 2.17
N ASP A 56 5.82 6.65 2.93
CA ASP A 56 5.64 8.05 3.33
C ASP A 56 4.23 8.31 3.88
N TRP A 57 3.86 7.59 4.95
CA TRP A 57 2.55 7.74 5.58
C TRP A 57 2.49 9.04 6.40
N GLU A 58 2.13 10.14 5.74
CA GLU A 58 2.12 11.53 6.22
C GLU A 58 0.70 12.00 6.60
N ILE A 59 -0.14 11.09 7.10
CA ILE A 59 -1.54 11.36 7.46
C ILE A 59 -1.72 11.80 8.94
N PHE A 60 -0.62 12.04 9.65
CA PHE A 60 -0.61 12.32 11.09
C PHE A 60 -0.17 13.77 11.41
N ASN A 61 -0.51 14.70 10.51
CA ASN A 61 -0.24 16.14 10.63
C ASN A 61 1.24 16.54 10.76
N ARG A 62 2.17 15.66 10.38
CA ARG A 62 3.61 15.92 10.34
C ARG A 62 4.26 15.16 9.17
N PRO A 63 5.38 15.68 8.63
CA PRO A 63 6.17 14.94 7.66
C PRO A 63 6.67 13.62 8.24
N ASN A 64 6.64 12.56 7.44
CA ASN A 64 6.97 11.20 7.86
C ASN A 64 7.56 10.37 6.71
N ILE A 65 8.49 10.98 5.98
CA ILE A 65 9.17 10.39 4.82
C ILE A 65 9.93 9.12 5.24
N GLY A 66 9.80 8.08 4.41
CA GLY A 66 10.37 6.75 4.65
C GLY A 66 9.54 5.88 5.59
N ALA A 67 8.47 6.41 6.19
CA ALA A 67 7.62 5.61 7.05
C ALA A 67 6.87 4.55 6.25
N VAL A 68 6.91 3.32 6.76
CA VAL A 68 6.16 2.18 6.23
C VAL A 68 5.16 1.78 7.31
N MET A 69 3.87 2.00 7.03
CA MET A 69 2.82 1.54 7.93
C MET A 69 2.82 0.01 7.95
N PRO A 70 2.88 -0.63 9.14
CA PRO A 70 2.97 -2.08 9.24
C PRO A 70 1.89 -2.79 8.44
N TYR A 71 2.26 -3.80 7.66
CA TYR A 71 1.37 -4.71 6.95
C TYR A 71 0.24 -4.04 6.17
N SER A 72 0.51 -2.85 5.63
CA SER A 72 -0.46 -2.07 4.86
C SER A 72 -0.15 -2.21 3.38
N PHE A 73 -0.56 -3.33 2.80
CA PHE A 73 -0.31 -3.71 1.41
C PHE A 73 -1.42 -4.60 0.85
N PHE A 74 -1.44 -4.73 -0.47
CA PHE A 74 -2.35 -5.63 -1.18
C PHE A 74 -1.70 -7.00 -1.49
N THR A 75 -2.49 -8.07 -1.48
CA THR A 75 -2.06 -9.42 -1.86
C THR A 75 -3.05 -10.01 -2.86
N LEU A 76 -2.55 -10.50 -3.99
CA LEU A 76 -3.36 -11.18 -5.01
C LEU A 76 -3.15 -12.69 -4.91
N TRP A 77 -4.24 -13.42 -4.74
CA TRP A 77 -4.32 -14.86 -4.90
C TRP A 77 -5.00 -15.16 -6.23
N ALA A 78 -4.48 -16.09 -7.01
CA ALA A 78 -5.10 -16.54 -8.24
C ALA A 78 -4.88 -18.04 -8.47
N GLN A 79 -5.89 -18.72 -8.98
CA GLN A 79 -5.83 -20.14 -9.30
C GLN A 79 -6.54 -20.42 -10.61
N ALA A 80 -5.77 -20.82 -11.62
CA ALA A 80 -6.33 -21.38 -12.84
C ALA A 80 -6.88 -22.79 -12.60
N GLU A 81 -7.91 -23.17 -13.33
CA GLU A 81 -8.52 -24.49 -13.26
C GLU A 81 -7.48 -25.62 -13.36
N GLY A 82 -7.56 -26.59 -12.45
CA GLY A 82 -6.63 -27.73 -12.39
C GLY A 82 -5.19 -27.41 -11.98
N LYS A 83 -4.84 -26.16 -11.66
CA LYS A 83 -3.48 -25.76 -11.25
C LYS A 83 -3.41 -25.40 -9.76
N PRO A 84 -2.22 -25.50 -9.11
CA PRO A 84 -2.04 -24.96 -7.77
C PRO A 84 -2.23 -23.43 -7.76
N PRO A 85 -2.67 -22.84 -6.64
CA PRO A 85 -2.79 -21.39 -6.53
C PRO A 85 -1.43 -20.70 -6.53
N VAL A 86 -1.42 -19.44 -6.96
CA VAL A 86 -0.27 -18.54 -6.90
C VAL A 86 -0.70 -17.31 -6.12
N THR A 87 0.08 -16.96 -5.10
CA THR A 87 -0.17 -15.80 -4.24
C THR A 87 1.03 -14.87 -4.28
N LYS A 88 0.80 -13.58 -4.50
CA LYS A 88 1.84 -12.55 -4.54
C LYS A 88 1.38 -11.30 -3.81
N VAL A 89 2.29 -10.67 -3.08
CA VAL A 89 2.14 -9.25 -2.69
C VAL A 89 2.09 -8.44 -4.00
N VAL A 90 1.14 -7.51 -4.13
CA VAL A 90 0.93 -6.68 -5.33
C VAL A 90 1.97 -5.56 -5.39
N GLN A 91 3.22 -5.98 -5.49
CA GLN A 91 4.42 -5.17 -5.53
C GLN A 91 5.49 -5.92 -6.33
N SER A 92 6.45 -5.21 -6.93
CA SER A 92 7.71 -5.80 -7.39
C SER A 92 8.67 -6.02 -6.22
N PRO A 93 9.79 -6.74 -6.40
CA PRO A 93 10.73 -6.96 -5.31
C PRO A 93 11.30 -5.64 -4.81
N THR A 94 11.67 -5.60 -3.53
CA THR A 94 12.47 -4.49 -2.99
C THR A 94 13.74 -4.33 -3.81
N LEU A 95 14.21 -3.09 -3.94
CA LEU A 95 15.43 -2.79 -4.68
C LEU A 95 16.64 -2.69 -3.73
N PRO A 96 17.88 -2.90 -4.24
CA PRO A 96 19.10 -2.65 -3.48
C PRO A 96 19.09 -1.24 -2.84
N PRO A 97 19.77 -1.05 -1.70
CA PRO A 97 20.88 -1.86 -1.19
C PRO A 97 20.53 -2.99 -0.21
N PHE A 98 19.25 -3.23 0.09
CA PHE A 98 18.79 -4.23 1.07
C PHE A 98 19.39 -4.09 2.48
N SER A 99 20.07 -2.98 2.78
CA SER A 99 20.73 -2.77 4.06
C SER A 99 19.76 -2.57 5.21
N GLY A 100 18.49 -2.28 4.91
CA GLY A 100 17.52 -1.74 5.86
C GLY A 100 17.57 -0.22 5.92
N GLN A 101 16.56 0.37 6.56
CA GLN A 101 16.38 1.81 6.69
C GLN A 101 15.87 2.18 8.08
N GLY A 102 16.21 3.39 8.54
CA GLY A 102 15.88 3.90 9.86
C GLY A 102 16.84 3.47 10.96
N GLU A 103 16.59 3.93 12.18
CA GLU A 103 17.36 3.61 13.38
C GLU A 103 16.38 3.26 14.50
N VAL A 104 16.10 1.97 14.69
CA VAL A 104 15.23 1.49 15.78
C VAL A 104 15.69 0.12 16.25
N ASN A 105 15.43 -0.24 17.50
CA ASN A 105 15.82 -1.55 18.06
C ASN A 105 15.39 -2.71 17.13
N PHE A 106 16.37 -3.55 16.74
CA PHE A 106 16.20 -4.69 15.83
C PHE A 106 15.70 -4.34 14.42
N ARG A 107 15.92 -3.10 13.98
CA ARG A 107 15.61 -2.57 12.65
C ARG A 107 16.70 -1.60 12.22
N GLY A 108 16.72 -1.22 10.95
CA GLY A 108 17.65 -0.21 10.44
C GLY A 108 18.81 -0.78 9.64
N VAL A 109 19.82 0.05 9.43
CA VAL A 109 20.99 -0.32 8.62
C VAL A 109 21.72 -1.51 9.27
N GLY A 110 21.89 -2.58 8.50
CA GLY A 110 22.46 -3.86 8.95
C GLY A 110 21.42 -4.93 9.30
N PHE A 111 20.13 -4.58 9.38
CA PHE A 111 19.04 -5.52 9.74
C PHE A 111 18.24 -6.03 8.54
N GLY A 112 18.58 -5.61 7.32
CA GLY A 112 17.89 -6.06 6.12
C GLY A 112 16.61 -5.28 5.84
N VAL A 113 15.87 -5.71 4.81
CA VAL A 113 14.60 -5.07 4.42
C VAL A 113 13.52 -5.28 5.48
N SER A 114 12.76 -4.23 5.77
CA SER A 114 11.63 -4.28 6.69
C SER A 114 10.52 -5.17 6.15
N ARG A 115 10.12 -6.21 6.90
CA ARG A 115 9.01 -7.11 6.56
C ARG A 115 7.63 -6.44 6.47
N GLU A 116 7.49 -5.24 7.04
CA GLU A 116 6.24 -4.51 7.19
C GLU A 116 5.59 -4.15 5.85
N ASN A 117 6.37 -4.03 4.78
CA ASN A 117 5.83 -3.84 3.43
C ASN A 117 5.50 -5.16 2.71
N GLY A 118 5.64 -6.31 3.39
CA GLY A 118 5.48 -7.65 2.81
C GLY A 118 6.81 -8.32 2.40
N ALA A 119 7.96 -7.66 2.54
CA ALA A 119 9.26 -8.25 2.20
C ALA A 119 9.49 -9.62 2.87
N GLY A 120 10.04 -10.55 2.10
CA GLY A 120 10.16 -11.97 2.48
C GLY A 120 9.04 -12.84 1.93
N LEU A 121 7.88 -12.26 1.59
CA LEU A 121 6.82 -12.95 0.86
C LEU A 121 7.08 -12.94 -0.66
N PRO A 122 6.48 -13.86 -1.44
CA PRO A 122 6.47 -13.80 -2.90
C PRO A 122 5.89 -12.48 -3.43
N HIS A 123 6.66 -11.79 -4.28
CA HIS A 123 6.27 -10.57 -5.01
C HIS A 123 6.18 -10.88 -6.51
N PHE A 124 5.53 -10.00 -7.28
CA PHE A 124 5.65 -10.03 -8.74
C PHE A 124 7.12 -9.89 -9.14
N GLN A 125 7.52 -10.42 -10.30
CA GLN A 125 8.93 -10.41 -10.73
C GLN A 125 9.41 -9.00 -11.07
N SER A 126 8.54 -8.16 -11.62
CA SER A 126 8.87 -6.77 -11.97
C SER A 126 7.63 -5.87 -12.00
N ALA A 127 7.89 -4.57 -11.96
CA ALA A 127 6.90 -3.52 -12.13
C ALA A 127 7.36 -2.51 -13.18
N THR A 128 6.40 -1.86 -13.83
CA THR A 128 6.62 -0.71 -14.70
C THR A 128 5.66 0.40 -14.25
N PHE A 129 6.21 1.52 -13.82
CA PHE A 129 5.46 2.65 -13.28
C PHE A 129 5.28 3.73 -14.35
N HIS A 130 4.08 4.28 -14.45
CA HIS A 130 3.78 5.50 -15.18
C HIS A 130 2.84 6.38 -14.36
N GLY A 131 3.05 7.70 -14.38
CA GLY A 131 2.28 8.62 -13.56
C GLY A 131 2.06 9.95 -14.26
N GLU A 132 0.84 10.44 -14.16
CA GLU A 132 0.34 11.73 -14.62
C GLU A 132 -0.56 12.27 -13.53
N VAL A 133 -0.02 13.11 -12.64
CA VAL A 133 -0.78 13.65 -11.49
C VAL A 133 -2.16 14.15 -11.94
N PRO A 134 -3.26 13.66 -11.34
CA PRO A 134 -3.33 12.86 -10.09
C PRO A 134 -3.39 11.33 -10.24
N LEU A 135 -3.16 10.77 -11.43
CA LEU A 135 -3.22 9.33 -11.68
C LEU A 135 -1.83 8.69 -11.74
N ALA A 136 -1.72 7.48 -11.20
CA ALA A 136 -0.56 6.62 -11.32
C ALA A 136 -1.00 5.21 -11.68
N TRP A 137 -0.14 4.51 -12.42
CA TRP A 137 -0.38 3.15 -12.83
C TRP A 137 0.90 2.33 -12.70
N ILE A 138 0.73 1.07 -12.31
CA ILE A 138 1.80 0.09 -12.20
C ILE A 138 1.37 -1.17 -12.91
N ASP A 139 2.09 -1.52 -13.97
CA ASP A 139 1.98 -2.81 -14.63
C ASP A 139 2.89 -3.81 -13.92
N PHE A 140 2.33 -4.91 -13.41
CA PHE A 140 3.09 -5.99 -12.80
C PHE A 140 3.27 -7.15 -13.78
N ALA A 141 4.48 -7.71 -13.82
CA ALA A 141 4.79 -8.87 -14.64
C ALA A 141 5.35 -10.01 -13.78
N ASP A 142 4.77 -11.19 -13.92
CA ASP A 142 5.23 -12.46 -13.34
C ASP A 142 4.67 -13.63 -14.16
N ALA A 143 5.54 -14.44 -14.74
CA ALA A 143 5.13 -15.58 -15.58
C ALA A 143 4.37 -16.69 -14.81
N GLN A 144 4.45 -16.69 -13.47
CA GLN A 144 3.72 -17.63 -12.63
C GLN A 144 2.29 -17.18 -12.36
N MET A 145 2.00 -15.87 -12.44
CA MET A 145 0.65 -15.36 -12.19
C MET A 145 -0.24 -15.66 -13.40
N PRO A 146 -1.39 -16.36 -13.23
CA PRO A 146 -2.26 -16.73 -14.35
C PRO A 146 -3.11 -15.56 -14.90
N VAL A 147 -2.95 -14.36 -14.35
CA VAL A 147 -3.63 -13.13 -14.79
C VAL A 147 -2.62 -12.00 -14.98
N GLU A 148 -2.89 -11.13 -15.96
CA GLU A 148 -2.25 -9.83 -16.07
C GLU A 148 -2.81 -8.91 -14.98
N ALA A 149 -1.95 -8.16 -14.28
CA ALA A 149 -2.35 -7.29 -13.19
C ALA A 149 -1.79 -5.87 -13.38
N ARG A 150 -2.67 -4.87 -13.30
CA ARG A 150 -2.33 -3.45 -13.30
C ARG A 150 -2.99 -2.76 -12.12
N LEU A 151 -2.19 -2.08 -11.30
CA LEU A 151 -2.72 -1.16 -10.30
C LEU A 151 -2.89 0.22 -10.92
N GLU A 152 -4.05 0.83 -10.73
CA GLU A 152 -4.31 2.25 -10.94
C GLU A 152 -4.56 2.88 -9.57
N ALA A 153 -3.92 4.02 -9.30
CA ALA A 153 -4.07 4.72 -8.05
C ALA A 153 -4.23 6.23 -8.29
N TYR A 154 -5.12 6.85 -7.54
CA TYR A 154 -5.34 8.30 -7.61
C TYR A 154 -5.97 8.81 -6.31
N ASN A 155 -5.88 10.12 -6.10
CA ASN A 155 -6.81 10.85 -5.25
C ASN A 155 -7.60 11.84 -6.12
N PRO A 156 -8.82 12.23 -5.72
CA PRO A 156 -9.55 13.27 -6.44
C PRO A 156 -8.72 14.56 -6.40
N PHE A 157 -8.34 15.06 -7.58
CA PHE A 157 -7.75 16.38 -7.76
C PHE A 157 -8.44 17.01 -8.98
N ILE A 158 -9.46 17.80 -8.69
CA ILE A 158 -10.41 18.31 -9.67
C ILE A 158 -10.25 19.84 -9.71
N PRO A 159 -9.67 20.40 -10.79
CA PRO A 159 -9.51 21.84 -10.91
C PRO A 159 -10.82 22.60 -10.67
N LEU A 160 -10.75 23.66 -9.85
CA LEU A 160 -11.88 24.50 -9.45
C LEU A 160 -12.95 23.80 -8.58
N ASN A 161 -12.69 22.58 -8.09
CA ASN A 161 -13.52 21.88 -7.12
C ASN A 161 -12.69 21.54 -5.89
N ASP A 162 -12.60 22.49 -4.97
CA ASP A 162 -11.82 22.41 -3.73
C ASP A 162 -12.37 21.35 -2.76
N ARG A 163 -13.69 21.17 -2.69
CA ARG A 163 -14.34 20.19 -1.80
C ARG A 163 -13.91 18.77 -2.10
N ASP A 164 -14.02 18.34 -3.35
CA ASP A 164 -13.65 16.97 -3.71
C ASP A 164 -12.12 16.82 -3.74
N SER A 165 -11.39 17.86 -4.13
CA SER A 165 -9.92 17.87 -4.11
C SER A 165 -9.33 17.85 -2.70
N GLY A 166 -10.11 18.21 -1.68
CA GLY A 166 -9.74 18.20 -0.27
C GLY A 166 -10.15 16.92 0.48
N LEU A 167 -10.58 15.86 -0.22
CA LEU A 167 -10.96 14.61 0.42
C LEU A 167 -9.71 13.82 0.89
N PRO A 168 -9.70 13.32 2.15
CA PRO A 168 -8.59 12.53 2.70
C PRO A 168 -8.67 11.07 2.20
N VAL A 169 -8.53 10.86 0.89
CA VAL A 169 -8.73 9.55 0.27
C VAL A 169 -7.63 9.23 -0.74
N ALA A 170 -7.21 7.97 -0.73
CA ALA A 170 -6.44 7.35 -1.80
C ALA A 170 -7.27 6.19 -2.37
N SER A 171 -7.49 6.21 -3.69
CA SER A 171 -8.23 5.18 -4.42
C SER A 171 -7.26 4.23 -5.10
N PHE A 172 -7.56 2.94 -5.06
CA PHE A 172 -6.76 1.88 -5.67
C PHE A 172 -7.69 0.95 -6.46
N HIS A 173 -7.42 0.84 -7.76
CA HIS A 173 -8.16 0.01 -8.68
C HIS A 173 -7.20 -1.05 -9.24
N LEU A 174 -7.40 -2.32 -8.87
CA LEU A 174 -6.63 -3.42 -9.44
C LEU A 174 -7.36 -4.00 -10.64
N HIS A 175 -6.83 -3.74 -11.83
CA HIS A 175 -7.31 -4.29 -13.09
C HIS A 175 -6.68 -5.65 -13.32
N LEU A 176 -7.52 -6.69 -13.42
CA LEU A 176 -7.10 -8.06 -13.70
C LEU A 176 -7.63 -8.50 -15.05
N ARG A 177 -6.77 -9.13 -15.86
CA ARG A 177 -7.16 -9.72 -17.14
C ARG A 177 -6.68 -11.17 -17.21
N ASN A 178 -7.59 -12.08 -17.53
CA ASN A 178 -7.25 -13.45 -17.87
C ASN A 178 -6.91 -13.53 -19.37
N PRO A 179 -5.65 -13.76 -19.76
CA PRO A 179 -5.26 -13.86 -21.17
C PRO A 179 -5.46 -15.27 -21.75
N GLY A 180 -5.78 -16.26 -20.91
CA GLY A 180 -5.96 -17.65 -21.32
C GLY A 180 -7.43 -18.05 -21.47
N ASP A 181 -7.63 -19.30 -21.86
CA ASP A 181 -8.95 -19.89 -22.09
C ASP A 181 -9.54 -20.61 -20.87
N GLU A 182 -8.69 -20.91 -19.87
CA GLU A 182 -9.09 -21.58 -18.64
C GLU A 182 -9.72 -20.60 -17.65
N THR A 183 -10.68 -21.06 -16.85
CA THR A 183 -11.24 -20.24 -15.76
C THR A 183 -10.17 -19.98 -14.70
N VAL A 184 -10.04 -18.74 -14.24
CA VAL A 184 -9.16 -18.35 -13.15
C VAL A 184 -9.98 -17.75 -12.02
N ARG A 185 -9.90 -18.35 -10.83
CA ARG A 185 -10.43 -17.75 -9.60
C ARG A 185 -9.40 -16.77 -9.05
N VAL A 186 -9.85 -15.62 -8.58
CA VAL A 186 -8.98 -14.57 -8.04
C VAL A 186 -9.54 -14.08 -6.72
N SER A 187 -8.65 -13.71 -5.80
CA SER A 187 -9.02 -12.99 -4.59
C SER A 187 -8.00 -11.88 -4.33
N LEU A 188 -8.47 -10.69 -3.96
CA LEU A 188 -7.63 -9.56 -3.62
C LEU A 188 -7.80 -9.23 -2.13
N ALA A 189 -6.75 -9.44 -1.34
CA ALA A 189 -6.71 -8.93 0.03
C ALA A 189 -6.14 -7.51 0.05
N ALA A 190 -6.81 -6.62 0.76
CA ALA A 190 -6.28 -5.33 1.18
C ALA A 190 -6.11 -5.34 2.70
N ASN A 191 -4.91 -4.99 3.16
CA ASN A 191 -4.57 -4.97 4.58
C ASN A 191 -4.25 -3.54 4.99
N LEU A 192 -4.67 -3.14 6.19
CA LEU A 192 -4.36 -1.82 6.75
C LEU A 192 -4.14 -1.93 8.27
N TYR A 193 -3.08 -1.30 8.75
CA TYR A 193 -2.81 -1.21 10.18
C TYR A 193 -3.47 0.01 10.79
N ASN A 194 -4.20 -0.22 11.88
CA ASN A 194 -4.85 0.81 12.66
C ASN A 194 -3.80 1.53 13.53
N ALA A 195 -3.30 2.63 12.97
CA ALA A 195 -2.38 3.56 13.64
C ALA A 195 -3.08 4.82 14.19
N VAL A 196 -4.39 4.76 14.45
CA VAL A 196 -5.11 5.90 15.05
C VAL A 196 -4.46 6.28 16.38
N GLY A 197 -4.12 7.56 16.52
CA GLY A 197 -3.40 8.09 17.68
C GLY A 197 -1.87 8.20 17.53
N TYR A 198 -1.29 7.70 16.42
CA TYR A 198 0.15 7.81 16.15
C TYR A 198 0.60 9.29 16.09
N PRO A 199 1.73 9.66 16.74
CA PRO A 199 2.16 11.05 16.86
C PRO A 199 2.85 11.63 15.61
N GLY A 200 3.03 10.84 14.55
CA GLY A 200 3.72 11.25 13.33
C GLY A 200 5.24 11.10 13.38
N GLU A 201 5.79 10.48 14.43
CA GLU A 201 7.23 10.25 14.60
C GLU A 201 7.50 8.97 15.37
N GLY A 202 8.68 8.36 15.14
CA GLY A 202 9.11 7.13 15.80
C GLY A 202 8.41 5.87 15.26
N PRO A 203 8.57 4.72 15.93
CA PRO A 203 7.95 3.47 15.48
C PRO A 203 6.42 3.53 15.60
N PHE A 204 5.72 2.76 14.76
CA PHE A 204 4.28 2.49 14.88
C PHE A 204 3.97 1.55 16.06
N SER A 205 4.45 1.91 17.24
CA SER A 205 4.19 1.26 18.53
C SER A 205 4.53 2.21 19.67
N GLY A 206 4.18 1.82 20.90
CA GLY A 206 4.50 2.56 22.11
C GLY A 206 3.33 3.38 22.67
N SER A 207 3.58 4.09 23.76
CA SER A 207 2.56 4.71 24.64
C SER A 207 1.70 5.83 24.03
N THR A 208 1.68 5.95 22.72
CA THR A 208 0.80 6.86 21.98
C THR A 208 -0.18 6.10 21.08
N LEU A 209 -0.03 4.77 20.97
CA LEU A 209 -0.78 3.86 20.10
C LEU A 209 -1.44 2.73 20.89
N GLY A 210 -2.48 2.13 20.33
CA GLY A 210 -3.19 0.99 20.91
C GLY A 210 -4.58 1.33 21.39
N LEU A 211 -5.22 0.41 22.12
CA LEU A 211 -6.67 0.44 22.34
C LEU A 211 -7.45 0.57 21.02
N ALA A 212 -6.90 0.00 19.96
CA ALA A 212 -7.39 0.11 18.61
C ALA A 212 -8.51 -0.91 18.37
N THR A 213 -9.55 -0.47 17.69
CA THR A 213 -10.71 -1.30 17.34
C THR A 213 -10.97 -1.17 15.84
N ASN A 214 -11.08 -2.30 15.17
CA ASN A 214 -11.46 -2.40 13.76
C ASN A 214 -12.85 -3.02 13.70
N THR A 215 -13.80 -2.37 13.05
CA THR A 215 -15.17 -2.85 12.92
C THR A 215 -15.52 -3.00 11.45
N PHE A 216 -16.02 -4.18 11.06
CA PHE A 216 -16.59 -4.35 9.73
C PHE A 216 -17.96 -3.65 9.65
N VAL A 217 -18.14 -2.83 8.62
CA VAL A 217 -19.35 -2.04 8.37
C VAL A 217 -19.78 -2.27 6.92
N ASP A 218 -21.06 -2.60 6.73
CA ASP A 218 -21.71 -2.67 5.42
C ASP A 218 -22.88 -1.69 5.38
N ARG A 219 -22.88 -0.78 4.39
CA ARG A 219 -23.93 0.22 4.15
C ARG A 219 -24.57 0.06 2.77
N GLY A 220 -24.52 -1.15 2.19
CA GLY A 220 -24.99 -1.42 0.84
C GLY A 220 -23.94 -1.03 -0.19
N GLY A 221 -23.98 0.18 -0.75
CA GLY A 221 -23.07 0.57 -1.84
C GLY A 221 -21.58 0.61 -1.48
N ILE A 222 -21.24 0.54 -0.19
CA ILE A 222 -19.87 0.52 0.30
C ILE A 222 -19.78 -0.32 1.58
N ARG A 223 -18.70 -1.08 1.72
CA ARG A 223 -18.42 -1.89 2.90
C ARG A 223 -16.92 -1.98 3.18
N GLY A 224 -16.55 -2.32 4.41
CA GLY A 224 -15.17 -2.51 4.79
C GLY A 224 -14.93 -2.27 6.26
N LEU A 225 -13.72 -1.84 6.63
CA LEU A 225 -13.29 -1.65 8.00
C LEU A 225 -13.31 -0.17 8.39
N TYR A 226 -14.02 0.12 9.47
CA TYR A 226 -13.93 1.38 10.21
C TYR A 226 -12.98 1.19 11.41
N MET A 227 -11.91 1.96 11.46
CA MET A 227 -10.80 1.78 12.39
C MET A 227 -10.70 2.97 13.34
N THR A 228 -10.83 2.72 14.64
CA THR A 228 -10.81 3.73 15.70
C THR A 228 -9.86 3.35 16.84
N SER A 229 -9.69 4.24 17.81
CA SER A 229 -9.02 3.96 19.09
C SER A 229 -9.67 4.76 20.21
N ASP A 230 -9.84 4.15 21.38
CA ASP A 230 -10.37 4.81 22.58
C ASP A 230 -9.28 5.52 23.39
N ARG A 231 -8.06 5.62 22.85
CA ARG A 231 -6.91 6.20 23.56
C ARG A 231 -7.07 7.70 23.87
N TYR A 232 -7.66 8.44 22.94
CA TYR A 232 -7.78 9.88 23.04
C TYR A 232 -9.26 10.29 23.02
N PRO A 233 -9.67 11.29 23.82
CA PRO A 233 -11.02 11.84 23.76
C PRO A 233 -11.24 12.63 22.48
N ALA A 234 -12.49 12.86 22.10
CA ALA A 234 -12.87 13.45 20.82
C ALA A 234 -12.36 14.89 20.57
N ASP A 235 -11.94 15.59 21.62
CA ASP A 235 -11.39 16.95 21.57
C ASP A 235 -9.85 16.99 21.49
N ASP A 236 -9.18 15.83 21.56
CA ASP A 236 -7.72 15.74 21.39
C ASP A 236 -7.34 15.76 19.90
N PRO A 237 -6.28 16.48 19.48
CA PRO A 237 -5.83 16.51 18.08
C PRO A 237 -5.37 15.16 17.52
N LYS A 238 -5.17 14.13 18.35
CA LYS A 238 -4.81 12.76 17.94
C LYS A 238 -6.02 11.85 17.79
N PHE A 239 -7.21 12.32 18.17
CA PHE A 239 -8.46 11.61 17.92
C PHE A 239 -8.75 11.58 16.42
N GLY A 240 -9.26 10.44 15.94
CA GLY A 240 -9.60 10.28 14.54
C GLY A 240 -9.98 8.84 14.21
N SER A 241 -10.03 8.57 12.91
CA SER A 241 -10.37 7.25 12.38
C SER A 241 -9.66 7.00 11.06
N LEU A 242 -9.47 5.73 10.72
CA LEU A 242 -9.10 5.29 9.37
C LEU A 242 -10.23 4.45 8.77
N ALA A 243 -10.28 4.36 7.45
CA ALA A 243 -11.21 3.48 6.76
C ALA A 243 -10.51 2.74 5.62
N LEU A 244 -10.75 1.43 5.53
CA LEU A 244 -10.41 0.61 4.37
C LEU A 244 -11.72 0.08 3.79
N SER A 245 -12.10 0.51 2.59
CA SER A 245 -13.44 0.25 2.06
C SER A 245 -13.44 -0.10 0.58
N THR A 246 -14.49 -0.78 0.15
CA THR A 246 -14.70 -1.21 -1.23
C THR A 246 -16.19 -1.16 -1.59
N PRO A 247 -16.55 -0.85 -2.84
CA PRO A 247 -17.90 -1.07 -3.36
C PRO A 247 -18.15 -2.52 -3.76
N TRP A 248 -17.13 -3.39 -3.79
CA TRP A 248 -17.26 -4.79 -4.19
C TRP A 248 -18.22 -5.55 -3.27
N GLU A 249 -19.04 -6.43 -3.85
CA GLU A 249 -20.13 -7.03 -3.08
C GLU A 249 -19.69 -8.22 -2.23
N ASP A 250 -18.96 -9.15 -2.85
CA ASP A 250 -18.54 -10.39 -2.22
C ASP A 250 -17.21 -10.21 -1.48
N VAL A 251 -17.31 -9.91 -0.18
CA VAL A 251 -16.17 -9.53 0.66
C VAL A 251 -16.09 -10.43 1.90
N ASP A 252 -14.97 -11.14 2.04
CA ASP A 252 -14.57 -11.67 3.35
C ASP A 252 -13.80 -10.60 4.12
N HIS A 253 -13.72 -10.72 5.43
CA HIS A 253 -12.95 -9.80 6.26
C HIS A 253 -12.29 -10.51 7.43
N GLN A 254 -11.24 -9.88 7.93
CA GLN A 254 -10.62 -10.20 9.20
C GLN A 254 -10.44 -8.88 9.96
N THR A 255 -11.22 -8.63 11.02
CA THR A 255 -11.13 -7.36 11.76
C THR A 255 -9.79 -7.18 12.47
N CYS A 256 -9.18 -8.28 12.92
CA CYS A 256 -7.88 -8.26 13.59
C CYS A 256 -7.00 -9.45 13.18
N TRP A 257 -5.72 -9.18 12.98
CA TRP A 257 -4.73 -10.22 12.75
C TRP A 257 -4.40 -10.96 14.03
N PHE A 258 -3.69 -12.08 13.90
CA PHE A 258 -3.29 -12.88 15.04
C PHE A 258 -2.34 -12.07 15.90
N ARG A 259 -2.72 -11.82 17.16
CA ARG A 259 -1.95 -11.06 18.14
C ARG A 259 -0.82 -11.91 18.73
N GLY A 260 0.12 -12.27 17.87
CA GLY A 260 1.34 -13.01 18.19
C GLY A 260 2.58 -12.14 18.19
N GLY A 261 3.70 -12.72 18.63
CA GLY A 261 4.99 -12.03 18.64
C GLY A 261 5.69 -12.15 17.29
N TRP A 262 6.73 -11.33 17.08
CA TRP A 262 7.64 -11.49 15.95
C TRP A 262 6.90 -11.63 14.60
N TYR A 263 7.04 -12.76 13.92
CA TYR A 263 6.53 -13.04 12.57
C TYR A 263 5.14 -13.68 12.55
N ASP A 264 4.57 -14.00 13.71
CA ASP A 264 3.38 -14.84 13.82
C ASP A 264 2.18 -14.24 13.05
N ALA A 265 1.94 -12.93 13.18
CA ALA A 265 0.82 -12.27 12.52
C ALA A 265 0.91 -12.38 10.99
N LEU A 266 2.08 -12.10 10.42
CA LEU A 266 2.31 -12.16 8.97
C LEU A 266 2.27 -13.60 8.44
N HIS A 267 2.89 -14.54 9.15
CA HIS A 267 2.83 -15.96 8.78
C HIS A 267 1.39 -16.48 8.83
N LYS A 268 0.64 -16.14 9.89
CA LYS A 268 -0.73 -16.61 10.04
C LYS A 268 -1.64 -16.07 8.95
N PHE A 269 -1.51 -14.78 8.60
CA PHE A 269 -2.20 -14.19 7.45
C PHE A 269 -1.82 -14.92 6.15
N TRP A 270 -0.53 -15.11 5.90
CA TRP A 270 -0.06 -15.71 4.65
C TRP A 270 -0.48 -17.18 4.51
N ASP A 271 -0.35 -17.97 5.56
CA ASP A 271 -0.71 -19.39 5.58
C ASP A 271 -2.22 -19.60 5.39
N GLU A 272 -3.05 -18.66 5.87
CA GLU A 272 -4.49 -18.66 5.62
C GLU A 272 -4.80 -18.24 4.18
N PHE A 273 -4.36 -17.05 3.79
CA PHE A 273 -4.75 -16.45 2.51
C PHE A 273 -4.15 -17.16 1.30
N SER A 274 -2.89 -17.60 1.37
CA SER A 274 -2.21 -18.17 0.20
C SER A 274 -2.74 -19.55 -0.23
N VAL A 275 -3.40 -20.25 0.69
CA VAL A 275 -3.95 -21.58 0.43
C VAL A 275 -5.28 -21.49 -0.32
N THR A 276 -6.19 -20.61 0.12
CA THR A 276 -7.58 -20.61 -0.37
C THR A 276 -8.02 -19.31 -1.03
N GLY A 277 -7.27 -18.22 -0.88
CA GLY A 277 -7.70 -16.88 -1.29
C GLY A 277 -8.81 -16.30 -0.41
N THR A 278 -9.01 -16.83 0.79
CA THR A 278 -10.05 -16.41 1.73
C THR A 278 -9.45 -16.17 3.10
N LEU A 279 -10.14 -15.39 3.94
CA LEU A 279 -9.77 -15.23 5.35
C LEU A 279 -10.94 -15.63 6.23
N GLN A 280 -10.64 -16.28 7.35
CA GLN A 280 -11.62 -16.51 8.40
C GLN A 280 -11.59 -15.32 9.36
N GLU A 281 -12.77 -14.83 9.73
CA GLU A 281 -12.88 -13.76 10.72
C GLU A 281 -12.23 -14.21 12.03
N ARG A 282 -11.47 -13.29 12.63
CA ARG A 282 -10.82 -13.48 13.92
C ARG A 282 -11.28 -12.36 14.82
N THR A 283 -11.66 -12.71 16.04
CA THR A 283 -12.12 -11.76 17.05
C THR A 283 -11.37 -11.94 18.36
N TYR A 284 -11.16 -10.82 19.05
CA TYR A 284 -10.74 -10.78 20.44
C TYR A 284 -11.77 -9.97 21.23
N GLU A 285 -12.00 -10.32 22.49
CA GLU A 285 -12.99 -9.62 23.34
C GLU A 285 -12.58 -8.19 23.69
N THR A 286 -11.30 -7.85 23.54
CA THR A 286 -10.76 -6.54 23.87
C THR A 286 -10.16 -5.85 22.64
N PRO A 287 -10.10 -4.51 22.65
CA PRO A 287 -9.27 -3.75 21.72
C PRO A 287 -7.81 -4.23 21.73
N SER A 288 -7.04 -3.74 20.78
CA SER A 288 -5.61 -4.03 20.74
C SER A 288 -4.92 -3.62 22.06
N PRO A 289 -3.86 -4.34 22.48
CA PRO A 289 -3.12 -3.98 23.68
C PRO A 289 -2.63 -2.53 23.68
N ASP A 290 -2.47 -1.96 24.87
CA ASP A 290 -1.79 -0.67 25.00
C ASP A 290 -0.39 -0.75 24.38
N GLY A 291 -0.03 0.25 23.59
CA GLY A 291 1.24 0.31 22.87
C GLY A 291 1.26 -0.35 21.48
N GLN A 292 0.17 -0.96 21.02
CA GLN A 292 0.13 -1.69 19.75
C GLN A 292 -1.20 -1.46 19.04
N GLY A 293 -1.17 -1.00 17.79
CA GLY A 293 -2.33 -1.05 16.89
C GLY A 293 -2.67 -2.48 16.46
N ASP A 294 -3.59 -2.62 15.50
CA ASP A 294 -4.04 -3.91 14.97
C ASP A 294 -4.16 -3.85 13.44
N VAL A 295 -3.93 -4.96 12.74
CA VAL A 295 -4.11 -5.03 11.29
C VAL A 295 -5.50 -5.59 10.99
N GLY A 296 -6.23 -4.93 10.10
CA GLY A 296 -7.46 -5.46 9.54
C GLY A 296 -7.31 -5.75 8.05
N SER A 297 -8.07 -6.73 7.57
CA SER A 297 -8.12 -7.11 6.16
C SER A 297 -9.54 -7.14 5.61
N ILE A 298 -9.70 -6.72 4.36
CA ILE A 298 -10.85 -7.08 3.52
C ILE A 298 -10.35 -7.90 2.33
N VAL A 299 -11.13 -8.89 1.89
CA VAL A 299 -10.81 -9.75 0.76
C VAL A 299 -11.95 -9.73 -0.22
N LEU A 300 -11.66 -9.27 -1.44
CA LEU A 300 -12.58 -9.27 -2.56
C LEU A 300 -12.45 -10.61 -3.28
N LYS A 301 -13.54 -11.35 -3.48
CA LYS A 301 -13.59 -12.66 -4.15
C LYS A 301 -14.19 -12.57 -5.55
#